data_AF-A0A1G4JZ72-F1
#
_entry.id   AF-A0A1G4JZ72-F1
#
_cell.length_a   1.000
_cell.length_b   1.000
_cell.length_c   1.000
_cell.angle_alpha   90.00
_cell.angle_beta   90.00
_cell.angle_gamma   90.00
#
_symmetry.space_group_name_H-M   'P 1'
#
loop_
_entity.id
_entity.type
_entity.pdbx_description
1 polymer ?
#
loop_
_entity_poly.entity_id
_entity_poly.type
_entity_poly.pdbx_seq_one_letter_code
_entity_poly.pdbx_strand_id
1 'polypeptide(L)'
;MGIFVFFEKNYFWKEACLVFLTYSTKFILIAILYYFIIFPFVLGISTLLLGPLGVTVAVIHSVLHVNCYANKTTRLASARHGLQIFNKLMQNSDDRHRMTLGLVNWNIRKDQWRGTHWSRRLPSMLCRFVRVWVSSTAQFLLSLVPIVGIILVSQLNVANRGYDYAEIFLELQMPNAIQNGMAYYEEFGKNAIFGQVAGILESIPILSGLLITTNYVARALWFQDDLISAMSSN
;
A
#
# COMPACT_ATOMS: atom_id res chain seq x y z
N MET A 1 -0.43 10.01 -15.04
CA MET A 1 0.95 10.12 -15.54
C MET A 1 1.75 8.83 -15.37
N GLY A 2 1.82 8.22 -14.17
CA GLY A 2 2.63 7.02 -13.94
C GLY A 2 2.31 5.80 -14.83
N ILE A 3 1.03 5.54 -15.15
CA ILE A 3 0.65 4.48 -16.09
C ILE A 3 1.25 4.72 -17.48
N PHE A 4 1.20 5.95 -18.01
CA PHE A 4 1.75 6.27 -19.33
C PHE A 4 3.28 6.06 -19.35
N VAL A 5 3.99 6.61 -18.36
CA VAL A 5 5.45 6.46 -18.25
C VAL A 5 5.85 4.99 -18.09
N PHE A 6 5.04 4.20 -17.38
CA PHE A 6 5.28 2.77 -17.22
C PHE A 6 5.19 2.01 -18.56
N PHE A 7 4.18 2.29 -19.38
CA PHE A 7 4.02 1.62 -20.68
C PHE A 7 5.00 2.11 -21.74
N GLU A 8 5.44 3.36 -21.65
CA GLU A 8 6.42 3.93 -22.58
C GLU A 8 7.84 3.41 -22.33
N LYS A 9 8.20 3.14 -21.06
CA LYS A 9 9.58 2.83 -20.68
C LYS A 9 9.79 1.36 -20.33
N ASN A 10 10.54 0.66 -21.19
CA ASN A 10 10.71 -0.80 -21.08
C ASN A 10 11.48 -1.30 -19.84
N TYR A 11 12.20 -0.45 -19.11
CA TYR A 11 13.06 -0.89 -18.01
C TYR A 11 12.30 -1.24 -16.71
N PHE A 12 11.00 -0.94 -16.62
CA PHE A 12 10.17 -1.27 -15.46
C PHE A 12 9.55 -2.67 -15.52
N TRP A 13 9.47 -3.30 -16.70
CA TRP A 13 8.77 -4.58 -16.90
C TRP A 13 9.28 -5.73 -16.04
N LYS A 14 10.59 -5.77 -15.76
CA LYS A 14 11.15 -6.80 -14.87
C LYS A 14 10.58 -6.69 -13.45
N GLU A 15 10.51 -5.47 -12.90
CA GLU A 15 9.96 -5.25 -11.55
C GLU A 15 8.44 -5.47 -11.55
N ALA A 16 7.75 -5.04 -12.61
CA ALA A 16 6.33 -5.28 -12.78
C ALA A 16 5.98 -6.76 -12.81
N CYS A 17 6.75 -7.57 -13.54
CA CYS A 17 6.56 -9.02 -13.58
C CYS A 17 6.75 -9.65 -12.19
N LEU A 18 7.80 -9.26 -11.45
CA LEU A 18 8.05 -9.79 -10.10
C LEU A 18 6.94 -9.42 -9.10
N VAL A 19 6.48 -8.16 -9.12
CA VAL A 19 5.37 -7.71 -8.27
C VAL A 19 4.06 -8.39 -8.68
N PHE A 20 3.80 -8.56 -9.97
CA PHE A 20 2.63 -9.27 -10.48
C PHE A 20 2.62 -10.75 -10.08
N LEU A 21 3.77 -11.44 -10.15
CA LEU A 21 3.90 -12.83 -9.69
C LEU A 21 3.70 -12.95 -8.18
N THR A 22 4.25 -12.01 -7.41
CA THR A 22 4.05 -11.93 -5.96
C THR A 22 2.58 -11.72 -5.61
N TYR A 23 1.91 -10.81 -6.33
CA TYR A 23 0.48 -10.57 -6.21
C TYR A 23 -0.33 -11.83 -6.52
N SER A 24 -0.06 -12.47 -7.66
CA SER A 24 -0.79 -13.67 -8.10
C SER A 24 -0.68 -14.80 -7.09
N THR A 25 0.52 -15.02 -6.55
CA THR A 25 0.76 -16.03 -5.50
C THR A 25 -0.05 -15.73 -4.24
N LYS A 26 -0.06 -14.48 -3.79
CA LYS A 26 -0.83 -14.05 -2.61
C LYS A 26 -2.33 -14.12 -2.84
N PHE A 27 -2.79 -13.73 -4.03
CA PHE A 27 -4.19 -13.82 -4.42
C PHE A 27 -4.69 -15.26 -4.35
N ILE A 28 -3.95 -16.22 -4.93
CA ILE A 28 -4.31 -17.64 -4.89
C ILE A 28 -4.32 -18.17 -3.45
N LEU A 29 -3.28 -17.89 -2.67
CA LEU A 29 -3.18 -18.35 -1.28
C LEU A 29 -4.33 -17.82 -0.42
N ILE A 30 -4.61 -16.52 -0.52
CA ILE A 30 -5.70 -15.87 0.23
C ILE A 30 -7.06 -16.35 -0.28
N ALA A 31 -7.22 -16.56 -1.59
CA ALA A 31 -8.45 -17.12 -2.16
C ALA A 31 -8.75 -18.50 -1.55
N ILE A 32 -7.78 -19.41 -1.53
CA ILE A 32 -7.96 -20.75 -0.96
C ILE A 32 -8.43 -20.64 0.49
N LEU A 33 -7.70 -19.91 1.34
CA LEU A 33 -8.09 -19.73 2.75
C LEU A 33 -9.48 -19.10 2.90
N TYR A 34 -9.79 -18.12 2.07
CA TYR A 34 -11.07 -17.43 2.08
C TYR A 34 -12.23 -18.37 1.73
N TYR A 35 -12.08 -19.16 0.66
CA TYR A 35 -13.12 -20.09 0.20
C TYR A 35 -13.38 -21.23 1.19
N PHE A 36 -12.36 -21.67 1.94
CA PHE A 36 -12.53 -22.69 2.98
C PHE A 36 -13.16 -22.15 4.26
N ILE A 37 -12.78 -20.94 4.69
CA ILE A 37 -13.14 -20.45 6.03
C ILE A 37 -14.28 -19.44 5.99
N ILE A 38 -14.20 -18.42 5.14
CA ILE A 38 -15.07 -17.22 5.21
C ILE A 38 -16.25 -17.34 4.22
N PHE A 39 -16.01 -17.92 3.04
CA PHE A 39 -17.00 -17.98 1.98
C PHE A 39 -18.33 -18.66 2.36
N PRO A 40 -18.36 -19.76 3.15
CA PRO A 40 -19.65 -20.36 3.56
C PRO A 40 -20.53 -19.40 4.35
N PHE A 41 -19.94 -18.57 5.22
CA PHE A 41 -20.66 -17.56 5.99
C PHE A 41 -21.16 -16.42 5.10
N VAL A 42 -20.30 -15.91 4.21
CA VAL A 42 -20.68 -14.85 3.26
C VAL A 42 -21.77 -15.31 2.30
N LEU A 43 -21.68 -16.55 1.83
CA LEU A 43 -22.69 -17.17 0.98
C LEU A 43 -24.02 -17.25 1.74
N GLY A 44 -24.03 -17.79 2.96
CA GLY A 44 -25.23 -17.91 3.78
C GLY A 44 -25.91 -16.56 4.08
N ILE A 45 -25.13 -15.53 4.43
CA ILE A 45 -25.65 -14.17 4.66
C ILE A 45 -26.23 -13.59 3.36
N SER A 46 -25.50 -13.72 2.24
CA SER A 46 -25.92 -13.15 0.96
C SER A 46 -27.16 -13.83 0.40
N THR A 47 -27.27 -15.17 0.51
CA THR A 47 -28.45 -15.92 0.06
C THR A 47 -29.66 -15.69 0.94
N LEU A 48 -29.47 -15.49 2.25
CA LEU A 48 -30.56 -15.14 3.16
C LEU A 48 -31.15 -13.75 2.86
N LEU A 49 -30.30 -12.78 2.50
CA LEU A 49 -30.73 -11.40 2.21
C LEU A 49 -31.29 -11.20 0.79
N LEU A 50 -30.68 -11.86 -0.21
CA LEU A 50 -30.96 -11.59 -1.64
C LEU A 50 -31.52 -12.81 -2.39
N GLY A 51 -31.76 -13.92 -1.69
CA GLY A 51 -32.26 -15.17 -2.29
C GLY A 51 -31.24 -15.76 -3.28
N PRO A 52 -31.69 -16.27 -4.45
CA PRO A 52 -30.81 -16.86 -5.47
C PRO A 52 -29.74 -15.89 -6.02
N LEU A 53 -30.07 -14.59 -6.12
CA LEU A 53 -29.12 -13.57 -6.56
C LEU A 53 -27.96 -13.42 -5.56
N GLY A 54 -28.17 -13.78 -4.29
CA GLY A 54 -27.16 -13.77 -3.25
C GLY A 54 -25.93 -14.61 -3.58
N VAL A 55 -26.06 -15.68 -4.38
CA VAL A 55 -24.92 -16.49 -4.81
C VAL A 55 -23.96 -15.68 -5.70
N THR A 56 -24.51 -14.96 -6.69
CA THR A 56 -23.69 -14.12 -7.59
C THR A 56 -23.01 -12.99 -6.82
N VAL A 57 -23.72 -12.36 -5.90
CA VAL A 57 -23.19 -11.31 -5.02
C VAL A 57 -22.10 -11.85 -4.11
N ALA A 58 -22.24 -13.05 -3.55
CA ALA A 58 -21.23 -13.68 -2.72
C ALA A 58 -19.94 -13.97 -3.47
N VAL A 59 -20.03 -14.39 -4.75
CA VAL A 59 -18.86 -14.62 -5.61
C VAL A 59 -18.15 -13.31 -5.97
N ILE A 60 -18.90 -12.28 -6.36
CA ILE A 60 -18.31 -10.96 -6.64
C ILE A 60 -17.65 -10.40 -5.38
N HIS A 61 -18.34 -10.50 -4.24
CA HIS A 61 -17.83 -10.08 -2.95
C HIS A 61 -16.55 -10.83 -2.58
N SER A 62 -16.50 -12.15 -2.72
CA SER A 62 -15.31 -12.94 -2.39
C SER A 62 -14.10 -12.51 -3.23
N VAL A 63 -14.28 -12.30 -4.52
CA VAL A 63 -13.21 -11.85 -5.43
C VAL A 63 -12.69 -10.47 -5.01
N LEU A 64 -13.59 -9.51 -4.72
CA LEU A 64 -13.20 -8.18 -4.26
C LEU A 64 -12.49 -8.21 -2.90
N HIS A 65 -12.95 -9.07 -1.99
CA HIS A 65 -12.41 -9.18 -0.64
C HIS A 65 -10.99 -9.75 -0.67
N VAL A 66 -10.80 -10.85 -1.42
CA VAL A 66 -9.50 -11.48 -1.65
C VAL A 66 -8.55 -10.49 -2.33
N ASN A 67 -9.00 -9.78 -3.36
CA ASN A 67 -8.21 -8.76 -4.05
C ASN A 67 -7.71 -7.67 -3.07
N CYS A 68 -8.57 -7.16 -2.19
CA CYS A 68 -8.20 -6.13 -1.21
C CYS A 68 -7.07 -6.60 -0.28
N TYR A 69 -7.16 -7.83 0.23
CA TYR A 69 -6.12 -8.40 1.09
C TYR A 69 -4.84 -8.73 0.32
N ALA A 70 -4.95 -9.27 -0.90
CA ALA A 70 -3.81 -9.55 -1.76
C ALA A 70 -3.04 -8.27 -2.10
N ASN A 71 -3.73 -7.16 -2.39
CA ASN A 71 -3.08 -5.87 -2.65
C ASN A 71 -2.37 -5.32 -1.42
N LYS A 72 -3.04 -5.31 -0.26
CA LYS A 72 -2.45 -4.83 1.00
C LYS A 72 -1.18 -5.60 1.35
N THR A 73 -1.22 -6.93 1.26
CA THR A 73 -0.05 -7.77 1.55
C THR A 73 1.03 -7.65 0.47
N THR A 74 0.67 -7.44 -0.79
CA THR A 74 1.63 -7.25 -1.89
C THR A 74 2.42 -5.96 -1.73
N ARG A 75 1.74 -4.82 -1.50
CA ARG A 75 2.40 -3.51 -1.30
C ARG A 75 3.49 -3.56 -0.25
N LEU A 76 3.18 -4.13 0.92
CA LEU A 76 4.15 -4.25 2.01
C LEU A 76 5.39 -5.07 1.63
N ALA A 77 5.22 -6.12 0.82
CA ALA A 77 6.36 -6.93 0.36
C ALA A 77 7.12 -6.29 -0.81
N SER A 78 6.43 -5.52 -1.65
CA SER A 78 7.00 -4.88 -2.84
C SER A 78 7.72 -3.57 -2.56
N ALA A 79 7.81 -3.14 -1.30
CA ALA A 79 8.51 -1.91 -0.91
C ALA A 79 9.94 -1.82 -1.49
N ARG A 80 10.69 -2.93 -1.47
CA ARG A 80 12.04 -3.00 -2.06
C ARG A 80 12.04 -2.80 -3.58
N HIS A 81 11.03 -3.29 -4.28
CA HIS A 81 10.87 -3.06 -5.71
C HIS A 81 10.52 -1.59 -6.00
N GLY A 82 9.78 -0.92 -5.11
CA GLY A 82 9.54 0.52 -5.17
C GLY A 82 10.84 1.35 -5.17
N LEU A 83 11.80 1.01 -4.31
CA LEU A 83 13.14 1.64 -4.31
C LEU A 83 13.90 1.40 -5.62
N GLN A 84 13.85 0.19 -6.16
CA GLN A 84 14.52 -0.13 -7.42
C GLN A 84 13.91 0.61 -8.61
N ILE A 85 12.58 0.74 -8.63
CA ILE A 85 11.84 1.56 -9.61
C ILE A 85 12.32 3.01 -9.53
N PHE A 86 12.42 3.57 -8.34
CA PHE A 86 12.94 4.92 -8.14
C PHE A 86 14.39 5.06 -8.59
N ASN A 87 15.30 4.17 -8.17
CA ASN A 87 16.70 4.21 -8.62
C ASN A 87 16.83 4.17 -10.15
N LYS A 88 16.02 3.36 -10.84
CA LYS A 88 15.99 3.32 -12.32
C LYS A 88 15.40 4.59 -12.94
N LEU A 89 14.44 5.22 -12.29
CA LEU A 89 13.89 6.52 -12.70
C LEU A 89 14.99 7.60 -12.61
N MET A 90 15.69 7.65 -11.49
CA MET A 90 16.76 8.62 -11.22
C MET A 90 17.99 8.45 -12.12
N GLN A 91 18.36 7.20 -12.43
CA GLN A 91 19.49 6.93 -13.32
C GLN A 91 19.23 7.37 -14.77
N ASN A 92 17.96 7.41 -15.18
CA ASN A 92 17.54 7.71 -16.54
C ASN A 92 16.90 9.10 -16.69
N SER A 93 16.91 9.93 -15.63
CA SER A 93 16.52 11.33 -15.71
C SER A 93 17.71 12.21 -16.08
N ASP A 94 17.49 13.22 -16.92
CA ASP A 94 18.52 14.18 -17.34
C ASP A 94 19.07 15.01 -16.15
N ASP A 95 18.27 15.18 -15.10
CA ASP A 95 18.63 15.93 -13.87
C ASP A 95 19.47 15.16 -12.84
N ARG A 96 20.19 14.11 -13.27
CA ARG A 96 20.97 13.19 -12.42
C ARG A 96 21.81 13.89 -11.34
N HIS A 97 22.48 14.99 -11.67
CA HIS A 97 23.41 15.69 -10.78
C HIS A 97 22.72 16.51 -9.69
N ARG A 98 21.54 17.07 -9.97
CA ARG A 98 20.79 17.86 -8.97
C ARG A 98 20.24 16.94 -7.89
N MET A 99 19.83 15.74 -8.29
CA MET A 99 19.13 14.82 -7.40
C MET A 99 20.03 13.97 -6.50
N THR A 100 21.27 13.68 -6.90
CA THR A 100 22.25 13.03 -6.01
C THR A 100 22.54 13.86 -4.77
N LEU A 101 22.51 15.20 -4.88
CA LEU A 101 22.71 16.11 -3.74
C LEU A 101 21.57 16.02 -2.71
N GLY A 102 20.32 15.82 -3.16
CA GLY A 102 19.15 15.66 -2.26
C GLY A 102 19.11 14.32 -1.51
N LEU A 103 19.73 13.27 -2.05
CA LEU A 103 19.72 11.91 -1.49
C LEU A 103 20.90 11.63 -0.54
N VAL A 104 21.90 12.50 -0.48
CA VAL A 104 23.12 12.33 0.35
C VAL A 104 22.84 12.40 1.86
N ASN A 105 21.64 12.82 2.28
CA ASN A 105 21.27 12.82 3.70
C ASN A 105 20.75 11.46 4.19
N TRP A 106 21.39 10.36 3.75
CA TRP A 106 21.23 9.03 4.33
C TRP A 106 21.86 9.04 5.72
N ASN A 107 21.13 9.59 6.69
CA ASN A 107 21.50 9.45 8.08
C ASN A 107 21.16 8.01 8.47
N ILE A 108 22.21 7.17 8.42
CA ILE A 108 22.20 5.77 8.84
C ILE A 108 21.36 5.69 10.10
N ARG A 109 20.27 4.90 10.01
CA ARG A 109 19.40 4.51 11.09
C ARG A 109 20.25 4.15 12.31
N LYS A 110 20.54 5.13 13.17
CA LYS A 110 21.08 4.90 14.50
C LYS A 110 19.88 4.48 15.32
N ASP A 111 19.43 3.26 15.03
CA ASP A 111 18.97 2.27 15.97
C ASP A 111 19.19 2.77 17.42
N GLN A 112 18.23 3.57 17.91
CA GLN A 112 18.20 4.12 19.26
C GLN A 112 17.81 2.99 20.21
N TRP A 113 18.63 1.93 20.26
CA TRP A 113 18.53 0.84 21.22
C TRP A 113 19.18 1.24 22.54
N ARG A 114 18.89 2.44 23.05
CA ARG A 114 19.33 2.84 24.38
C ARG A 114 18.26 2.51 25.41
N GLY A 115 18.42 1.36 26.06
CA GLY A 115 18.19 1.20 27.50
C GLY A 115 16.79 1.43 28.07
N THR A 116 15.71 1.38 27.30
CA THR A 116 14.36 1.37 27.92
C THR A 116 14.11 0.02 28.59
N HIS A 117 14.01 0.03 29.92
CA HIS A 117 13.66 -1.15 30.72
C HIS A 117 12.41 -1.86 30.16
N TRP A 118 12.47 -3.20 30.09
CA TRP A 118 11.45 -4.08 29.53
C TRP A 118 10.04 -3.82 30.09
N SER A 119 9.97 -3.38 31.35
CA SER A 119 8.74 -3.02 32.07
C SER A 119 7.95 -1.86 31.45
N ARG A 120 8.58 -0.93 30.72
CA ARG A 120 7.87 0.13 29.96
C ARG A 120 7.55 -0.28 28.53
N ARG A 121 8.35 -1.20 27.96
CA ARG A 121 8.21 -1.63 26.56
C ARG A 121 7.10 -2.66 26.37
N LEU A 122 6.94 -3.59 27.31
CA LEU A 122 5.86 -4.58 27.25
C LEU A 122 4.46 -3.96 27.25
N PRO A 123 4.11 -3.04 28.18
CA PRO A 123 2.76 -2.47 28.20
C PRO A 123 2.45 -1.66 26.94
N SER A 124 3.44 -0.92 26.41
CA SER A 124 3.26 -0.13 25.18
C SER A 124 3.14 -1.02 23.93
N MET A 125 3.92 -2.10 23.83
CA MET A 125 3.75 -3.11 22.78
C MET A 125 2.38 -3.79 22.85
N LEU A 126 1.92 -4.16 24.05
CA LEU A 126 0.62 -4.78 24.26
C LEU A 126 -0.53 -3.83 23.90
N CYS A 127 -0.46 -2.57 24.34
CA CYS A 127 -1.46 -1.56 23.98
C CYS A 127 -1.53 -1.33 22.46
N ARG A 128 -0.37 -1.29 21.78
CA ARG A 128 -0.33 -1.19 20.32
C ARG A 128 -0.94 -2.42 19.66
N PHE A 129 -0.61 -3.60 20.14
CA PHE A 129 -1.15 -4.86 19.62
C PHE A 129 -2.67 -4.93 19.78
N VAL A 130 -3.19 -4.65 20.99
CA VAL A 130 -4.63 -4.60 21.25
C VAL A 130 -5.32 -3.58 20.34
N ARG A 131 -4.75 -2.39 20.17
CA ARG A 131 -5.32 -1.37 19.28
C ARG A 131 -5.40 -1.84 17.82
N VAL A 132 -4.33 -2.45 17.31
CA VAL A 132 -4.30 -2.99 15.95
C VAL A 132 -5.30 -4.14 15.80
N TRP A 133 -5.40 -5.02 16.80
CA TRP A 133 -6.37 -6.12 16.82
C TRP A 133 -7.81 -5.62 16.81
N VAL A 134 -8.18 -4.73 17.72
CA VAL A 134 -9.53 -4.17 17.79
C VAL A 134 -9.88 -3.46 16.47
N SER A 135 -8.98 -2.65 15.94
CA SER A 135 -9.19 -1.97 14.66
C SER A 135 -9.32 -2.96 13.49
N SER A 136 -8.53 -4.03 13.46
CA SER A 136 -8.57 -5.02 12.38
C SER A 136 -9.83 -5.86 12.45
N THR A 137 -10.27 -6.26 13.66
CA THR A 137 -11.53 -6.98 13.87
C THR A 137 -12.72 -6.12 13.48
N ALA A 138 -12.74 -4.84 13.85
CA ALA A 138 -13.81 -3.93 13.45
C ALA A 138 -13.90 -3.78 11.91
N GLN A 139 -12.76 -3.62 11.24
CA GLN A 139 -12.70 -3.57 9.78
C GLN A 139 -13.14 -4.89 9.13
N PHE A 140 -12.76 -6.03 9.70
CA PHE A 140 -13.17 -7.35 9.22
C PHE A 140 -14.69 -7.56 9.36
N LEU A 141 -15.27 -7.20 10.51
CA LEU A 141 -16.72 -7.30 10.70
C LEU A 141 -17.47 -6.38 9.74
N LEU A 142 -16.95 -5.17 9.51
CA LEU A 142 -17.53 -4.24 8.53
C LEU A 142 -17.44 -4.79 7.11
N SER A 143 -16.36 -5.50 6.75
CA SER A 143 -16.21 -6.10 5.43
C SER A 143 -17.10 -7.32 5.19
N LEU A 144 -17.77 -7.89 6.20
CA LEU A 144 -18.74 -8.97 6.01
C LEU A 144 -20.06 -8.50 5.39
N VAL A 145 -20.34 -7.18 5.38
CA VAL A 145 -21.51 -6.63 4.69
C VAL A 145 -21.29 -6.77 3.17
N PRO A 146 -22.18 -7.48 2.44
CA PRO A 146 -22.02 -7.73 1.02
C PRO A 146 -21.82 -6.43 0.23
N ILE A 147 -20.79 -6.40 -0.63
CA ILE A 147 -20.32 -5.28 -1.47
C ILE A 147 -19.97 -3.98 -0.69
N VAL A 148 -20.93 -3.38 0.00
CA VAL A 148 -20.82 -2.09 0.70
C VAL A 148 -19.73 -2.12 1.77
N GLY A 149 -19.63 -3.23 2.51
CA GLY A 149 -18.61 -3.39 3.56
C GLY A 149 -17.19 -3.25 3.02
N ILE A 150 -16.90 -3.90 1.89
CA ILE A 150 -15.58 -3.85 1.25
C ILE A 150 -15.25 -2.43 0.79
N ILE A 151 -16.23 -1.74 0.18
CA ILE A 151 -16.06 -0.37 -0.28
C ILE A 151 -15.73 0.54 0.91
N LEU A 152 -16.51 0.47 1.98
CA LEU A 152 -16.28 1.28 3.19
C LEU A 152 -14.91 1.02 3.80
N VAL A 153 -14.52 -0.25 3.97
CA VAL A 153 -13.20 -0.61 4.51
C VAL A 153 -12.07 -0.13 3.60
N SER A 154 -12.26 -0.18 2.28
CA SER A 154 -11.32 0.37 1.31
C SER A 154 -11.16 1.89 1.47
N GLN A 155 -12.27 2.61 1.66
CA GLN A 155 -12.29 4.07 1.85
C GLN A 155 -11.66 4.50 3.18
N LEU A 156 -11.95 3.78 4.27
CA LEU A 156 -11.36 4.06 5.59
C LEU A 156 -9.84 3.91 5.62
N ASN A 157 -9.28 3.10 4.72
CA ASN A 157 -7.85 2.83 4.63
C ASN A 157 -7.15 3.60 3.50
N VAL A 158 -7.80 4.62 2.94
CA VAL A 158 -7.26 5.39 1.81
C VAL A 158 -5.94 6.08 2.13
N ALA A 159 -5.88 6.82 3.25
CA ALA A 159 -4.65 7.50 3.65
C ALA A 159 -3.52 6.53 3.99
N ASN A 160 -3.84 5.42 4.67
CA ASN A 160 -2.88 4.34 4.93
C ASN A 160 -2.35 3.74 3.61
N ARG A 161 -3.22 3.50 2.62
CA ARG A 161 -2.82 2.99 1.31
C ARG A 161 -1.84 3.95 0.62
N GLY A 162 -2.11 5.25 0.64
CA GLY A 162 -1.19 6.23 0.06
C GLY A 162 0.14 6.30 0.80
N TYR A 163 0.10 6.21 2.13
CA TYR A 163 1.30 6.14 2.96
C TYR A 163 2.14 4.89 2.68
N ASP A 164 1.53 3.71 2.47
CA ASP A 164 2.27 2.47 2.10
C ASP A 164 3.17 2.69 0.85
N TYR A 165 2.73 3.54 -0.08
CA TYR A 165 3.50 3.92 -1.27
C TYR A 165 4.51 5.04 -1.01
N ALA A 166 4.22 5.94 -0.08
CA ALA A 166 5.03 7.11 0.23
C ALA A 166 6.16 6.83 1.22
N GLU A 167 5.97 5.92 2.17
CA GLU A 167 6.84 5.69 3.33
C GLU A 167 8.31 5.56 2.95
N ILE A 168 8.58 4.75 1.92
CA ILE A 168 9.90 4.48 1.38
C ILE A 168 10.61 5.75 0.88
N PHE A 169 9.84 6.67 0.29
CA PHE A 169 10.37 7.91 -0.26
C PHE A 169 10.49 8.99 0.81
N LEU A 170 9.51 9.04 1.73
CA LEU A 170 9.56 9.92 2.90
C LEU A 170 10.75 9.59 3.81
N GLU A 171 11.18 8.32 3.86
CA GLU A 171 12.40 7.90 4.57
C GLU A 171 13.67 8.54 3.96
N LEU A 172 13.66 8.84 2.66
CA LEU A 172 14.77 9.50 1.97
C LEU A 172 14.79 11.02 2.21
N GLN A 173 13.62 11.66 2.36
CA GLN A 173 13.51 13.12 2.55
C GLN A 173 13.55 13.55 4.03
N MET A 174 12.80 12.87 4.89
CA MET A 174 12.51 13.31 6.26
C MET A 174 12.68 12.15 7.28
N PRO A 175 13.90 11.62 7.46
CA PRO A 175 14.13 10.47 8.35
C PRO A 175 13.71 10.78 9.81
N ASN A 176 13.91 12.01 10.27
CA ASN A 176 13.54 12.44 11.63
C ASN A 176 12.01 12.51 11.83
N ALA A 177 11.25 12.88 10.79
CA ALA A 177 9.79 13.00 10.88
C ALA A 177 9.11 11.62 10.91
N ILE A 178 9.64 10.63 10.20
CA ILE A 178 9.19 9.23 10.31
C ILE A 178 9.49 8.68 11.69
N GLN A 179 10.68 8.94 12.25
CA GLN A 179 11.05 8.48 13.59
C GLN A 179 10.08 8.98 14.67
N ASN A 180 9.59 10.21 14.53
CA ASN A 180 8.64 10.81 15.45
C ASN A 180 7.17 10.48 15.12
N GLY A 181 6.91 9.72 14.05
CA GLY A 181 5.56 9.39 13.59
C GLY A 181 4.78 10.59 13.03
N MET A 182 5.47 11.69 12.71
CA MET A 182 4.85 12.93 12.23
C MET A 182 4.70 12.95 10.71
N ALA A 183 5.56 12.23 9.98
CA ALA A 183 5.55 12.19 8.51
C ALA A 183 4.20 11.75 7.91
N TYR A 184 3.48 10.84 8.57
CA TYR A 184 2.14 10.43 8.14
C TYR A 184 1.14 11.59 8.15
N TYR A 185 1.19 12.42 9.19
CA TYR A 185 0.23 13.51 9.39
C TYR A 185 0.58 14.75 8.57
N GLU A 186 1.88 15.00 8.35
CA GLU A 186 2.38 16.12 7.55
C GLU A 186 1.93 16.02 6.09
N GLU A 187 1.97 14.82 5.49
CA GLU A 187 1.52 14.57 4.13
C GLU A 187 0.13 13.90 4.04
N PHE A 188 -0.69 13.96 5.08
CA PHE A 188 -1.95 13.21 5.15
C PHE A 188 -2.85 13.47 3.93
N GLY A 189 -3.00 14.74 3.53
CA GLY A 189 -3.83 15.12 2.37
C GLY A 189 -3.31 14.53 1.06
N LYS A 190 -1.99 14.60 0.81
CA LYS A 190 -1.35 14.01 -0.38
C LYS A 190 -1.54 12.49 -0.39
N ASN A 191 -1.30 11.85 0.75
CA ASN A 191 -1.44 10.39 0.91
C ASN A 191 -2.90 9.96 0.71
N ALA A 192 -3.88 10.71 1.21
CA ALA A 192 -5.29 10.41 1.01
C ALA A 192 -5.70 10.50 -0.47
N ILE A 193 -5.34 11.58 -1.16
CA ILE A 193 -5.69 11.75 -2.58
C ILE A 193 -5.04 10.65 -3.43
N PHE A 194 -3.74 10.40 -3.21
CA PHE A 194 -3.02 9.35 -3.93
C PHE A 194 -3.62 7.96 -3.65
N GLY A 195 -3.88 7.66 -2.37
CA GLY A 195 -4.47 6.39 -1.95
C GLY A 195 -5.88 6.15 -2.50
N GLN A 196 -6.63 7.22 -2.79
CA GLN A 196 -7.95 7.10 -3.42
C GLN A 196 -7.81 6.62 -4.86
N VAL A 197 -6.95 7.29 -5.64
CA VAL A 197 -6.71 6.94 -7.05
C VAL A 197 -6.08 5.56 -7.17
N ALA A 198 -5.06 5.27 -6.34
CA ALA A 198 -4.43 3.96 -6.28
C ALA A 198 -5.45 2.87 -5.93
N GLY A 199 -6.36 3.15 -5.00
CA GLY A 199 -7.44 2.24 -4.60
C GLY A 199 -8.41 1.89 -5.71
N ILE A 200 -8.80 2.87 -6.53
CA ILE A 200 -9.68 2.66 -7.67
C ILE A 200 -8.98 1.79 -8.71
N LEU A 201 -7.71 2.07 -9.01
CA LEU A 201 -6.92 1.27 -9.95
C LEU A 201 -6.76 -0.18 -9.44
N GLU A 202 -6.33 -0.35 -8.18
CA GLU A 202 -6.16 -1.66 -7.55
C GLU A 202 -7.48 -2.42 -7.32
N SER A 203 -8.64 -1.84 -7.60
CA SER A 203 -9.91 -2.56 -7.47
C SER A 203 -10.10 -3.63 -8.54
N ILE A 204 -9.36 -3.56 -9.66
CA ILE A 204 -9.46 -4.49 -10.81
C ILE A 204 -8.57 -5.72 -10.58
N PRO A 205 -9.10 -6.87 -10.12
CA PRO A 205 -8.30 -7.95 -9.55
C PRO A 205 -7.26 -8.55 -10.49
N ILE A 206 -7.56 -8.62 -11.78
CA ILE A 206 -6.66 -9.21 -12.79
C ILE A 206 -5.45 -8.30 -13.03
N LEU A 207 -5.63 -6.98 -12.92
CA LEU A 207 -4.61 -5.98 -13.24
C LEU A 207 -3.92 -5.41 -12.01
N SER A 208 -4.43 -5.65 -10.81
CA SER A 208 -3.92 -5.02 -9.58
C SER A 208 -2.41 -5.21 -9.38
N GLY A 209 -1.85 -6.38 -9.69
CA GLY A 209 -0.41 -6.60 -9.57
C GLY A 209 0.43 -5.64 -10.44
N LEU A 210 0.00 -5.37 -11.68
CA LEU A 210 0.65 -4.39 -12.56
C LEU A 210 0.37 -2.97 -12.09
N LEU A 211 -0.87 -2.69 -11.68
CA LEU A 211 -1.27 -1.36 -11.23
C LEU A 211 -0.54 -0.93 -9.95
N ILE A 212 -0.20 -1.87 -9.06
CA ILE A 212 0.68 -1.62 -7.92
C ILE A 212 2.03 -1.04 -8.38
N THR A 213 2.63 -1.59 -9.44
CA THR A 213 3.88 -1.04 -9.97
C THR A 213 3.71 0.31 -10.64
N THR A 214 2.60 0.53 -11.35
CA THR A 214 2.31 1.86 -11.89
C THR A 214 2.09 2.91 -10.79
N ASN A 215 1.53 2.51 -9.64
CA ASN A 215 1.38 3.36 -8.47
C ASN A 215 2.75 3.69 -7.86
N TYR A 216 3.68 2.73 -7.75
CA TYR A 216 5.05 3.03 -7.34
C TYR A 216 5.76 4.01 -8.29
N VAL A 217 5.62 3.82 -9.61
CA VAL A 217 6.17 4.75 -10.61
C VAL A 217 5.56 6.14 -10.47
N ALA A 218 4.24 6.22 -10.29
CA ALA A 218 3.54 7.50 -10.12
C ALA A 218 4.01 8.24 -8.86
N ARG A 219 4.18 7.53 -7.74
CA ARG A 219 4.67 8.14 -6.49
C ARG A 219 6.14 8.54 -6.58
N ALA A 220 6.96 7.74 -7.26
CA ALA A 220 8.37 8.07 -7.52
C ALA A 220 8.53 9.34 -8.37
N LEU A 221 7.71 9.50 -9.41
CA LEU A 221 7.68 10.73 -10.24
C LEU A 221 7.24 11.94 -9.40
N TRP A 222 6.17 11.81 -8.62
CA TRP A 222 5.71 12.89 -7.76
C TRP A 222 6.80 13.30 -6.75
N PHE A 223 7.49 12.33 -6.15
CA PHE A 223 8.60 12.60 -5.26
C PHE A 223 9.77 13.31 -5.95
N GLN A 224 10.06 12.95 -7.20
CA GLN A 224 11.07 13.62 -8.02
C GLN A 224 10.72 15.10 -8.27
N ASP A 225 9.45 15.40 -8.57
CA ASP A 225 8.96 16.76 -8.78
C ASP A 225 9.05 17.61 -7.49
N ASP A 226 8.69 17.02 -6.34
CA ASP A 226 8.80 17.66 -5.04
C ASP A 226 10.27 18.01 -4.71
N LEU A 227 11.22 17.12 -5.06
CA LEU A 227 12.66 17.37 -4.90
C LEU A 227 13.17 18.50 -5.81
N ILE A 228 12.79 18.51 -7.09
CA ILE A 228 13.19 19.57 -8.04
C ILE A 228 12.67 20.92 -7.56
N SER A 229 11.42 20.95 -7.11
CA SER A 229 10.78 22.17 -6.61
C SER A 229 11.52 22.72 -5.39
N ALA A 230 11.85 21.88 -4.42
CA ALA A 230 12.61 22.26 -3.23
C ALA A 230 14.03 22.77 -3.54
N MET A 231 14.67 22.24 -4.58
CA MET A 231 15.99 22.72 -5.04
C MET A 231 15.92 24.04 -5.80
N SER A 232 14.78 24.36 -6.43
CA SER A 232 14.59 25.62 -7.17
C SER A 232 14.27 26.83 -6.26
N SER A 233 13.78 26.56 -5.04
CA SER A 233 13.43 27.59 -4.06
C SER A 233 14.60 28.05 -3.17
N ASN A 234 15.75 27.39 -3.27
CA ASN A 234 17.00 27.74 -2.57
C ASN A 234 17.99 28.38 -3.54
#